data_AF-A0A285G0F4-F1
#
_entry.id   AF-A0A285G0F4-F1
#
_cell.length_a   1.000
_cell.length_b   1.000
_cell.length_c   1.000
_cell.angle_alpha   90.00
_cell.angle_beta   90.00
_cell.angle_gamma   90.00
#
_symmetry.space_group_name_H-M   'P 1'
#
loop_
_entity.id
_entity.type
_entity.pdbx_description
1 polymer ?
#
loop_
_entity_poly.entity_id
_entity_poly.type
_entity_poly.pdbx_seq_one_letter_code
_entity_poly.pdbx_strand_id
1 'polypeptide(L)'
;MMDNKDELIYLLHDTRLNTVLSWAIVLVLIFLATVNFFEGRYTWTILIIFIVIIVILPGLFFCKPSVMPYWLLLLLVLIPIVGNTTAYYFFLTRIPVYISVATLSLLIVAEINWFTSVRMNPKFAIYLVIITTLAVTGMWHFMRWALDVMIGTTFLLDGRSVDVINTAVMYEFIYALIAGIVAGVLFGWYFKTMIGKGTSSIIFPDGGMDVSQKYIHSEPPKVIRKRLGLSVQKQKNITRFLQACLVILLILGVLSRDLHILLRAFLALIITFVPAFMRQRYNLHLDPSLALWITIAVFLDALGTFWLYDNLARWDNLTHAVSSSTIAAAGYVIVRAIDIYDPEIHMPPGTMFVFIPLFILSTGVIWEILEFITDELALMLEIGAFLAQHGIHDTMGDMLFNLIGAIVVAFWGTVYLNSLSYKIAEIFEERFDSNKQ
;
A
#
# COMPACT_ATOMS: atom_id res chain seq x y z
N MET A 1 -16.49 28.65 -30.86
CA MET A 1 -16.73 29.31 -29.57
C MET A 1 -16.09 28.39 -28.53
N MET A 2 -14.83 28.65 -28.20
CA MET A 2 -14.07 27.84 -27.24
C MET A 2 -14.74 27.99 -25.87
N ASP A 3 -14.92 26.86 -25.19
CA ASP A 3 -15.60 26.79 -23.91
C ASP A 3 -14.75 27.49 -22.84
N ASN A 4 -15.35 28.35 -22.01
CA ASN A 4 -14.71 29.11 -20.91
C ASN A 4 -13.95 28.19 -19.91
N LYS A 5 -14.16 26.88 -20.03
CA LYS A 5 -13.58 25.77 -19.27
C LYS A 5 -12.10 25.52 -19.58
N ASP A 6 -11.68 25.70 -20.84
CA ASP A 6 -10.30 25.45 -21.27
C ASP A 6 -9.36 26.60 -20.85
N GLU A 7 -9.90 27.81 -20.69
CA GLU A 7 -9.13 29.02 -20.39
C GLU A 7 -8.63 29.04 -18.92
N LEU A 8 -9.40 28.44 -18.00
CA LEU A 8 -9.11 28.47 -16.55
C LEU A 8 -8.12 27.36 -16.11
N ILE A 9 -8.15 26.21 -16.77
CA ILE A 9 -7.19 25.11 -16.57
C ILE A 9 -5.80 25.53 -17.05
N TYR A 10 -5.75 26.32 -18.13
CA TYR A 10 -4.54 26.96 -18.65
C TYR A 10 -3.98 28.01 -17.67
N LEU A 11 -4.84 28.80 -17.02
CA LEU A 11 -4.44 29.92 -16.15
C LEU A 11 -3.82 29.53 -14.80
N LEU A 12 -4.07 28.30 -14.29
CA LEU A 12 -3.53 27.87 -12.99
C LEU A 12 -2.33 26.91 -13.09
N HIS A 13 -2.17 26.18 -14.20
CA HIS A 13 -1.08 25.21 -14.38
C HIS A 13 -0.15 25.50 -15.57
N ASP A 14 -0.52 26.40 -16.49
CA ASP A 14 0.32 26.86 -17.61
C ASP A 14 0.78 28.31 -17.42
N THR A 15 1.42 28.57 -16.27
CA THR A 15 2.24 29.77 -16.17
C THR A 15 3.63 29.40 -16.63
N ARG A 16 4.17 30.12 -17.64
CA ARG A 16 5.58 30.01 -18.05
C ARG A 16 6.54 29.98 -16.85
N LEU A 17 6.16 30.65 -15.76
CA LEU A 17 6.85 30.64 -14.48
C LEU A 17 6.93 29.24 -13.83
N ASN A 18 5.83 28.49 -13.74
CA ASN A 18 5.86 27.12 -13.22
C ASN A 18 6.81 26.25 -14.05
N THR A 19 6.69 26.29 -15.38
CA THR A 19 7.58 25.53 -16.26
C THR A 19 9.04 25.89 -16.04
N VAL A 20 9.39 27.19 -16.03
CA VAL A 20 10.78 27.64 -15.86
C VAL A 20 11.33 27.23 -14.49
N LEU A 21 10.57 27.44 -13.42
CA LEU A 21 11.00 27.08 -12.06
C LEU A 21 11.12 25.55 -11.89
N SER A 22 10.17 24.78 -12.39
CA SER A 22 10.21 23.32 -12.31
C SER A 22 11.40 22.75 -13.08
N TRP A 23 11.68 23.22 -14.30
CA TRP A 23 12.87 22.82 -15.05
C TRP A 23 14.18 23.26 -14.37
N ALA A 24 14.22 24.46 -13.78
CA ALA A 24 15.37 24.90 -12.99
C ALA A 24 15.65 23.96 -11.81
N ILE A 25 14.59 23.53 -11.09
CA ILE A 25 14.72 22.54 -10.01
C ILE A 25 15.20 21.19 -10.55
N VAL A 26 14.67 20.72 -11.69
CA VAL A 26 15.14 19.47 -12.34
C VAL A 26 16.64 19.55 -12.68
N LEU A 27 17.12 20.69 -13.19
CA LEU A 27 18.56 20.88 -13.46
C LEU A 27 19.39 20.82 -12.17
N VAL A 28 18.90 21.41 -11.08
CA VAL A 28 19.55 21.31 -9.76
C VAL A 28 19.59 19.85 -9.28
N LEU A 29 18.49 19.10 -9.43
CA LEU A 29 18.46 17.68 -9.07
C LEU A 29 19.46 16.86 -9.89
N ILE A 30 19.54 17.07 -11.20
CA ILE A 30 20.52 16.39 -12.07
C ILE A 30 21.96 16.74 -11.64
N PHE A 31 22.22 18.00 -11.30
CA PHE A 31 23.51 18.42 -10.76
C PHE A 31 23.84 17.70 -9.44
N LEU A 32 22.89 17.67 -8.49
CA LEU A 32 23.07 16.97 -7.20
C LEU A 32 23.27 15.46 -7.39
N ALA A 33 22.58 14.83 -8.33
CA ALA A 33 22.79 13.42 -8.68
C ALA A 33 24.21 13.19 -9.20
N THR A 34 24.70 14.10 -10.04
CA THR A 34 26.07 14.05 -10.59
C THR A 34 27.11 14.19 -9.48
N VAL A 35 26.93 15.14 -8.55
CA VAL A 35 27.81 15.31 -7.39
C VAL A 35 27.83 14.05 -6.53
N ASN A 36 26.66 13.52 -6.14
CA ASN A 36 26.57 12.30 -5.34
C ASN A 36 27.20 11.09 -6.04
N PHE A 37 27.10 10.99 -7.36
CA PHE A 37 27.71 9.91 -8.12
C PHE A 37 29.24 9.95 -8.02
N PHE A 38 29.86 11.13 -8.22
CA PHE A 38 31.30 11.29 -8.13
C PHE A 38 31.84 11.18 -6.70
N GLU A 39 31.01 11.46 -5.69
CA GLU A 39 31.33 11.20 -4.27
C GLU A 39 31.16 9.72 -3.86
N GLY A 40 30.77 8.83 -4.78
CA GLY A 40 30.53 7.40 -4.49
C GLY A 40 29.24 7.12 -3.71
N ARG A 41 28.35 8.12 -3.59
CA ARG A 41 27.07 8.05 -2.87
C ARG A 41 25.96 7.53 -3.80
N TYR A 42 26.14 6.29 -4.27
CA TYR A 42 25.28 5.69 -5.30
C TYR A 42 23.81 5.57 -4.90
N THR A 43 23.52 5.27 -3.63
CA THR A 43 22.14 5.17 -3.11
C THR A 43 21.38 6.49 -3.29
N TRP A 44 22.00 7.63 -3.02
CA TRP A 44 21.39 8.94 -3.22
C TRP A 44 21.28 9.31 -4.69
N THR A 45 22.28 8.95 -5.50
CA THR A 45 22.24 9.13 -6.95
C THR A 45 21.02 8.44 -7.56
N ILE A 46 20.77 7.18 -7.19
CA ILE A 46 19.63 6.40 -7.67
C ILE A 46 18.31 7.05 -7.25
N LEU A 47 18.19 7.48 -5.98
CA LEU A 47 17.00 8.15 -5.48
C LEU A 47 16.70 9.44 -6.26
N ILE A 48 17.71 10.28 -6.49
CA ILE A 48 17.53 11.53 -7.22
C ILE A 48 17.15 11.27 -8.68
N ILE A 49 17.75 10.27 -9.34
CA ILE A 49 17.37 9.86 -10.69
C ILE A 49 15.90 9.42 -10.74
N PHE A 50 15.45 8.62 -9.77
CA PHE A 50 14.06 8.18 -9.69
C PHE A 50 13.09 9.37 -9.52
N ILE A 51 13.46 10.33 -8.67
CA ILE A 51 12.69 11.58 -8.50
C ILE A 51 12.63 12.36 -9.81
N VAL A 52 13.76 12.54 -10.51
CA VAL A 52 13.78 13.23 -11.81
C VAL A 52 12.88 12.53 -12.81
N ILE A 53 12.92 11.19 -12.89
CA ILE A 53 12.05 10.40 -13.78
C ILE A 53 10.57 10.66 -13.48
N ILE A 54 10.17 10.66 -12.21
CA ILE A 54 8.77 10.95 -11.82
C ILE A 54 8.39 12.36 -12.26
N VAL A 55 9.22 13.37 -11.95
CA VAL A 55 8.92 14.77 -12.25
C VAL A 55 8.74 15.03 -13.75
N ILE A 56 9.53 14.37 -14.61
CA ILE A 56 9.44 14.54 -16.07
C ILE A 56 8.36 13.65 -16.71
N LEU A 57 7.85 12.65 -15.98
CA LEU A 57 6.92 11.65 -16.51
C LEU A 57 5.65 12.27 -17.12
N PRO A 58 4.99 13.28 -16.50
CA PRO A 58 3.85 13.95 -17.12
C PRO A 58 4.22 14.61 -18.45
N GLY A 59 5.32 15.36 -18.49
CA GLY A 59 5.78 16.05 -19.70
C GLY A 59 6.10 15.09 -20.85
N LEU A 60 6.66 13.92 -20.53
CA LEU A 60 6.90 12.84 -21.50
C LEU A 60 5.58 12.20 -21.97
N PHE A 61 4.67 11.87 -21.05
CA PHE A 61 3.40 11.21 -21.37
C PHE A 61 2.50 12.08 -22.26
N PHE A 62 2.44 13.38 -21.98
CA PHE A 62 1.66 14.33 -22.78
C PHE A 62 2.43 14.91 -23.97
N CYS A 63 3.67 14.48 -24.21
CA CYS A 63 4.58 15.02 -25.24
C CYS A 63 4.69 16.55 -25.19
N LYS A 64 4.64 17.14 -23.99
CA LYS A 64 4.63 18.60 -23.75
C LYS A 64 5.52 18.94 -22.55
N PRO A 65 6.74 19.44 -22.75
CA PRO A 65 7.67 19.80 -21.67
C PRO A 65 7.18 20.88 -20.70
N SER A 66 6.14 21.63 -21.06
CA SER A 66 5.50 22.61 -20.16
C SER A 66 4.64 21.96 -19.08
N VAL A 67 4.19 20.72 -19.30
CA VAL A 67 3.38 19.95 -18.36
C VAL A 67 4.29 19.39 -17.27
N MET A 68 4.35 20.12 -16.15
CA MET A 68 5.22 19.83 -15.01
C MET A 68 4.45 19.87 -13.69
N PRO A 69 4.87 19.10 -12.67
CA PRO A 69 4.38 19.27 -11.32
C PRO A 69 4.60 20.68 -10.81
N TYR A 70 3.78 21.09 -9.84
CA TYR A 70 3.85 22.40 -9.25
C TYR A 70 5.20 22.63 -8.57
N TRP A 71 5.91 23.70 -8.94
CA TRP A 71 7.28 23.96 -8.49
C TRP A 71 7.46 24.02 -6.97
N LEU A 72 6.43 24.39 -6.19
CA LEU A 72 6.51 24.35 -4.71
C LEU A 72 6.61 22.93 -4.17
N LEU A 73 5.93 21.95 -4.80
CA LEU A 73 6.10 20.55 -4.43
C LEU A 73 7.50 20.06 -4.78
N LEU A 74 8.02 20.47 -5.93
CA LEU A 74 9.40 20.14 -6.33
C LEU A 74 10.44 20.76 -5.39
N LEU A 75 10.18 21.98 -4.90
CA LEU A 75 11.03 22.63 -3.92
C LEU A 75 11.00 21.88 -2.57
N LEU A 76 9.83 21.39 -2.17
CA LEU A 76 9.69 20.58 -0.96
C LEU A 76 10.49 19.26 -1.07
N VAL A 77 10.49 18.63 -2.25
CA VAL A 77 11.31 17.44 -2.54
C VAL A 77 12.81 17.78 -2.58
N LEU A 78 13.17 18.96 -3.08
CA LEU A 78 14.56 19.40 -3.19
C LEU A 78 15.23 19.67 -1.83
N ILE A 79 14.49 20.22 -0.85
CA ILE A 79 15.01 20.59 0.47
C ILE A 79 15.82 19.46 1.14
N PRO A 80 15.27 18.26 1.34
CA PRO A 80 16.00 17.21 2.04
C PRO A 80 17.16 16.63 1.21
N ILE A 81 17.09 16.70 -0.14
CA ILE A 81 18.18 16.29 -1.03
C ILE A 81 19.37 17.25 -0.94
N VAL A 82 19.10 18.56 -0.98
CA VAL A 82 20.12 19.59 -0.80
C VAL A 82 20.76 19.46 0.58
N GLY A 83 19.94 19.42 1.64
CA GLY A 83 20.44 19.29 3.00
C GLY A 83 21.33 18.06 3.18
N ASN A 84 20.95 16.94 2.57
CA ASN A 84 21.73 15.72 2.61
C ASN A 84 23.00 15.73 1.73
N THR A 85 23.03 16.52 0.66
CA THR A 85 24.21 16.63 -0.22
C THR A 85 25.22 17.63 0.35
N THR A 86 24.78 18.80 0.80
CA THR A 86 25.68 19.91 1.19
C THR A 86 25.95 20.03 2.68
N ALA A 87 25.03 19.54 3.52
CA ALA A 87 25.04 19.77 4.97
C ALA A 87 24.93 18.47 5.77
N TYR A 88 25.39 17.34 5.23
CA TYR A 88 25.22 16.02 5.85
C TYR A 88 25.80 15.92 7.28
N TYR A 89 26.83 16.71 7.60
CA TYR A 89 27.39 16.80 8.95
C TYR A 89 26.47 17.46 9.99
N PHE A 90 25.54 18.33 9.56
CA PHE A 90 24.58 18.99 10.44
C PHE A 90 23.38 18.09 10.78
N PHE A 91 23.10 17.11 9.93
CA PHE A 91 22.03 16.14 10.15
C PHE A 91 22.58 14.89 10.85
N LEU A 92 22.70 14.96 12.18
CA LEU A 92 23.11 13.84 13.03
C LEU A 92 22.11 12.66 13.05
N THR A 93 20.97 12.78 12.35
CA THR A 93 19.85 11.83 12.39
C THR A 93 19.41 11.42 10.98
N ARG A 94 18.88 10.20 10.81
CA ARG A 94 18.32 9.69 9.54
C ARG A 94 17.02 10.40 9.09
N ILE A 95 16.51 11.36 9.88
CA ILE A 95 15.24 12.08 9.66
C ILE A 95 15.09 12.69 8.26
N PRO A 96 16.11 13.36 7.66
CA PRO A 96 15.95 13.95 6.32
C PRO A 96 15.60 12.94 5.23
N VAL A 97 16.02 11.67 5.37
CA VAL A 97 15.71 10.62 4.39
C VAL A 97 14.21 10.36 4.33
N TYR A 98 13.54 10.23 5.47
CA TYR A 98 12.11 9.94 5.50
C TYR A 98 11.26 11.15 5.14
N ILE A 99 11.76 12.37 5.38
CA ILE A 99 11.16 13.57 4.82
C ILE A 99 11.28 13.53 3.28
N SER A 100 12.41 13.13 2.69
CA SER A 100 12.51 12.93 1.24
C SER A 100 11.50 11.89 0.72
N VAL A 101 11.38 10.75 1.39
CA VAL A 101 10.46 9.69 0.94
C VAL A 101 8.99 10.11 1.06
N ALA A 102 8.63 10.79 2.15
CA ALA A 102 7.28 11.31 2.34
C ALA A 102 6.94 12.43 1.34
N THR A 103 7.89 13.31 1.02
CA THR A 103 7.72 14.36 0.01
C THR A 103 7.70 13.82 -1.42
N LEU A 104 8.44 12.75 -1.70
CA LEU A 104 8.33 11.99 -2.95
C LEU A 104 6.95 11.32 -3.07
N SER A 105 6.46 10.71 -2.00
CA SER A 105 5.13 10.07 -1.99
C SER A 105 4.02 11.09 -2.17
N LEU A 106 4.16 12.25 -1.53
CA LEU A 106 3.32 13.41 -1.76
C LEU A 106 3.28 13.83 -3.23
N LEU A 107 4.46 13.94 -3.87
CA LEU A 107 4.58 14.27 -5.29
C LEU A 107 3.87 13.22 -6.16
N ILE A 108 4.11 11.93 -5.92
CA ILE A 108 3.45 10.83 -6.65
C ILE A 108 1.92 10.94 -6.53
N VAL A 109 1.40 11.16 -5.32
CA VAL A 109 -0.04 11.29 -5.09
C VAL A 109 -0.62 12.54 -5.76
N ALA A 110 0.10 13.67 -5.70
CA ALA A 110 -0.29 14.89 -6.38
C ALA A 110 -0.33 14.70 -7.90
N GLU A 111 0.67 14.03 -8.47
CA GLU A 111 0.71 13.71 -9.90
C GLU A 111 -0.42 12.76 -10.30
N ILE A 112 -0.72 11.73 -9.51
CA ILE A 112 -1.87 10.86 -9.74
C ILE A 112 -3.16 11.68 -9.78
N ASN A 113 -3.37 12.57 -8.81
CA ASN A 113 -4.55 13.41 -8.76
C ASN A 113 -4.64 14.44 -9.90
N TRP A 114 -3.51 14.96 -10.39
CA TRP A 114 -3.49 16.03 -11.41
C TRP A 114 -3.39 15.55 -12.85
N PHE A 115 -2.71 14.43 -13.09
CA PHE A 115 -2.37 13.94 -14.43
C PHE A 115 -3.08 12.65 -14.81
N THR A 116 -3.89 12.08 -13.92
CA THR A 116 -4.72 10.90 -14.22
C THR A 116 -6.21 11.20 -14.01
N SER A 117 -7.07 10.24 -14.35
CA SER A 117 -8.51 10.35 -14.09
C SER A 117 -8.88 10.06 -12.63
N VAL A 118 -7.90 9.81 -11.76
CA VAL A 118 -8.16 9.54 -10.33
C VAL A 118 -8.68 10.80 -9.67
N ARG A 119 -9.79 10.67 -8.93
CA ARG A 119 -10.34 11.75 -8.08
C ARG A 119 -10.30 11.28 -6.64
N MET A 120 -9.99 12.19 -5.72
CA MET A 120 -9.95 11.86 -4.30
C MET A 120 -10.31 13.06 -3.44
N ASN A 121 -11.08 12.82 -2.39
CA ASN A 121 -11.29 13.82 -1.34
C ASN A 121 -10.02 13.97 -0.47
N PRO A 122 -9.91 15.04 0.34
CA PRO A 122 -8.71 15.27 1.16
C PRO A 122 -8.39 14.15 2.16
N LYS A 123 -9.40 13.43 2.66
CA LYS A 123 -9.18 12.30 3.59
C LYS A 123 -8.52 11.14 2.86
N PHE A 124 -9.05 10.77 1.70
CA PHE A 124 -8.50 9.71 0.88
C PHE A 124 -7.08 10.04 0.41
N ALA A 125 -6.82 11.30 0.07
CA ALA A 125 -5.48 11.79 -0.26
C ALA A 125 -4.47 11.59 0.88
N ILE A 126 -4.84 11.91 2.14
CA ILE A 126 -4.00 11.66 3.32
C ILE A 126 -3.64 10.16 3.42
N TYR A 127 -4.65 9.29 3.33
CA TYR A 127 -4.42 7.84 3.40
C TYR A 127 -3.51 7.34 2.30
N LEU A 128 -3.72 7.82 1.07
CA LEU A 128 -2.89 7.43 -0.06
C LEU A 128 -1.44 7.87 0.11
N VAL A 129 -1.17 9.08 0.62
CA VAL A 129 0.20 9.54 0.91
C VAL A 129 0.88 8.65 1.95
N ILE A 130 0.17 8.28 3.03
CA ILE A 130 0.70 7.38 4.06
C ILE A 130 1.04 6.00 3.45
N ILE A 131 0.08 5.42 2.71
CA ILE A 131 0.26 4.11 2.05
C ILE A 131 1.45 4.16 1.09
N THR A 132 1.53 5.17 0.22
CA THR A 132 2.63 5.31 -0.73
C THR A 132 3.96 5.51 -0.02
N THR A 133 4.01 6.27 1.09
CA THR A 133 5.24 6.48 1.86
C THR A 133 5.78 5.18 2.44
N LEU A 134 4.90 4.40 3.07
CA LEU A 134 5.28 3.10 3.63
C LEU A 134 5.67 2.10 2.55
N ALA A 135 4.89 2.03 1.47
CA ALA A 135 5.17 1.12 0.35
C ALA A 135 6.51 1.44 -0.33
N VAL A 136 6.78 2.72 -0.63
CA VAL A 136 8.05 3.17 -1.22
C VAL A 136 9.20 2.89 -0.26
N THR A 137 9.01 3.09 1.04
CA THR A 137 10.04 2.77 2.05
C THR A 137 10.32 1.26 2.10
N GLY A 138 9.30 0.42 2.21
CA GLY A 138 9.45 -1.04 2.20
C GLY A 138 10.14 -1.53 0.93
N MET A 139 9.71 -1.04 -0.24
CA MET A 139 10.32 -1.37 -1.52
C MET A 139 11.78 -0.90 -1.61
N TRP A 140 12.11 0.28 -1.06
CA TRP A 140 13.47 0.80 -1.04
C TRP A 140 14.43 -0.11 -0.26
N HIS A 141 14.01 -0.58 0.92
CA HIS A 141 14.81 -1.51 1.72
C HIS A 141 14.91 -2.88 1.06
N PHE A 142 13.80 -3.38 0.50
CA PHE A 142 13.80 -4.62 -0.26
C PHE A 142 14.76 -4.56 -1.45
N MET A 143 14.75 -3.47 -2.22
CA MET A 143 15.67 -3.32 -3.35
C MET A 143 17.13 -3.29 -2.92
N ARG A 144 17.48 -2.57 -1.84
CA ARG A 144 18.86 -2.57 -1.31
C ARG A 144 19.29 -3.96 -0.87
N TRP A 145 18.43 -4.65 -0.12
CA TRP A 145 18.65 -6.04 0.29
C TRP A 145 18.83 -6.97 -0.92
N ALA A 146 17.96 -6.87 -1.92
CA ALA A 146 18.02 -7.71 -3.12
C ALA A 146 19.32 -7.47 -3.91
N LEU A 147 19.76 -6.21 -4.03
CA LEU A 147 21.05 -5.89 -4.65
C LEU A 147 22.22 -6.48 -3.85
N ASP A 148 22.18 -6.41 -2.53
CA ASP A 148 23.24 -6.98 -1.68
C ASP A 148 23.30 -8.50 -1.80
N VAL A 149 22.15 -9.19 -1.80
CA VAL A 149 22.08 -10.65 -1.90
C VAL A 149 22.39 -11.16 -3.32
N MET A 150 21.90 -10.49 -4.37
CA MET A 150 22.02 -10.97 -5.75
C MET A 150 23.29 -10.49 -6.45
N ILE A 151 23.76 -9.27 -6.16
CA ILE A 151 24.90 -8.63 -6.82
C ILE A 151 26.11 -8.56 -5.91
N GLY A 152 25.93 -8.62 -4.58
CA GLY A 152 27.03 -8.49 -3.62
C GLY A 152 27.37 -7.04 -3.28
N THR A 153 26.41 -6.11 -3.41
CA THR A 153 26.56 -4.75 -2.87
C THR A 153 26.50 -4.75 -1.34
N THR A 154 26.81 -3.62 -0.72
CA THR A 154 26.77 -3.43 0.74
C THR A 154 25.88 -2.25 1.13
N PHE A 155 24.77 -2.07 0.40
CA PHE A 155 23.87 -0.94 0.61
C PHE A 155 23.10 -1.05 1.92
N LEU A 156 22.64 -2.24 2.30
CA LEU A 156 21.94 -2.52 3.55
C LEU A 156 22.73 -3.48 4.45
N LEU A 157 23.29 -4.53 3.86
CA LEU A 157 24.14 -5.54 4.50
C LEU A 157 25.59 -5.03 4.55
N ASP A 158 25.85 -4.17 5.53
CA ASP A 158 27.09 -3.38 5.67
C ASP A 158 28.11 -3.98 6.66
N GLY A 159 27.96 -5.26 7.00
CA GLY A 159 28.83 -5.97 7.95
C GLY A 159 28.40 -5.89 9.42
N ARG A 160 27.35 -5.11 9.74
CA ARG A 160 26.64 -5.23 11.03
C ARG A 160 25.91 -6.57 11.13
N SER A 161 25.53 -6.99 12.34
CA SER A 161 24.72 -8.19 12.52
C SER A 161 23.31 -8.00 11.91
N VAL A 162 22.73 -9.11 11.44
CA VAL A 162 21.40 -9.17 10.82
C VAL A 162 20.34 -8.52 11.72
N ASP A 163 20.39 -8.77 13.04
CA ASP A 163 19.44 -8.20 14.00
C ASP A 163 19.62 -6.70 14.17
N VAL A 164 20.86 -6.19 14.24
CA VAL A 164 21.13 -4.75 14.35
C VAL A 164 20.70 -4.01 13.10
N ILE A 165 20.87 -4.63 11.92
CA ILE A 165 20.35 -4.09 10.67
C ILE A 165 18.83 -4.09 10.71
N ASN A 166 18.21 -5.17 11.16
CA ASN A 166 16.75 -5.28 11.24
C ASN A 166 16.15 -4.21 12.16
N THR A 167 16.62 -4.11 13.39
CA THR A 167 16.21 -3.08 14.35
C THR A 167 16.37 -1.68 13.76
N ALA A 168 17.49 -1.41 13.06
CA ALA A 168 17.67 -0.13 12.40
C ALA A 168 16.54 0.12 11.37
N VAL A 169 16.25 -0.85 10.49
CA VAL A 169 15.16 -0.79 9.49
C VAL A 169 13.80 -0.60 10.14
N MET A 170 13.53 -1.22 11.29
CA MET A 170 12.26 -1.01 12.01
C MET A 170 12.09 0.43 12.47
N TYR A 171 13.14 1.05 13.02
CA TYR A 171 13.11 2.48 13.30
C TYR A 171 12.94 3.32 12.03
N GLU A 172 13.55 2.93 10.91
CA GLU A 172 13.35 3.59 9.61
C GLU A 172 11.89 3.55 9.16
N PHE A 173 11.23 2.39 9.29
CA PHE A 173 9.81 2.22 9.00
C PHE A 173 8.92 3.07 9.92
N ILE A 174 9.23 3.16 11.21
CA ILE A 174 8.52 4.02 12.16
C ILE A 174 8.67 5.51 11.77
N TYR A 175 9.89 5.95 11.42
CA TYR A 175 10.11 7.31 10.97
C TYR A 175 9.39 7.61 9.65
N ALA A 176 9.33 6.66 8.72
CA ALA A 176 8.55 6.77 7.49
C ALA A 176 7.04 6.86 7.75
N LEU A 177 6.51 6.10 8.71
CA LEU A 177 5.12 6.21 9.15
C LEU A 177 4.80 7.62 9.67
N ILE A 178 5.64 8.13 10.57
CA ILE A 178 5.47 9.48 11.14
C ILE A 178 5.57 10.55 10.04
N ALA A 179 6.60 10.47 9.18
CA ALA A 179 6.81 11.41 8.09
C ALA A 179 5.64 11.37 7.09
N GLY A 180 5.13 10.18 6.76
CA GLY A 180 3.97 9.98 5.89
C GLY A 180 2.70 10.58 6.47
N ILE A 181 2.44 10.42 7.77
CA ILE A 181 1.30 11.04 8.46
C ILE A 181 1.42 12.57 8.39
N VAL A 182 2.58 13.12 8.73
CA VAL A 182 2.82 14.57 8.69
C VAL A 182 2.64 15.11 7.27
N ALA A 183 3.28 14.49 6.27
CA ALA A 183 3.16 14.90 4.87
C ALA A 183 1.71 14.79 4.37
N GLY A 184 1.02 13.69 4.71
CA GLY A 184 -0.39 13.50 4.39
C GLY A 184 -1.27 14.60 4.96
N VAL A 185 -1.13 14.91 6.27
CA VAL A 185 -1.92 15.98 6.92
C VAL A 185 -1.64 17.35 6.30
N LEU A 186 -0.37 17.67 6.04
CA LEU A 186 0.02 18.91 5.36
C LEU A 186 -0.61 18.99 3.96
N PHE A 187 -0.62 17.88 3.22
CA PHE A 187 -1.27 17.77 1.93
C PHE A 187 -2.78 17.99 2.00
N GLY A 188 -3.45 17.29 2.91
CA GLY A 188 -4.89 17.39 3.10
C GLY A 188 -5.31 18.81 3.49
N TRP A 189 -4.50 19.49 4.31
CA TRP A 189 -4.69 20.90 4.65
C TRP A 189 -4.50 21.82 3.44
N TYR A 190 -3.46 21.60 2.64
CA TYR A 190 -3.23 22.33 1.39
C TYR A 190 -4.41 22.12 0.41
N PHE A 191 -4.83 20.88 0.17
CA PHE A 191 -5.97 20.52 -0.67
C PHE A 191 -7.25 21.20 -0.21
N LYS A 192 -7.56 21.12 1.08
CA LYS A 192 -8.76 21.76 1.66
C LYS A 192 -8.72 23.29 1.49
N THR A 193 -7.55 23.90 1.65
CA THR A 193 -7.37 25.35 1.49
C THR A 193 -7.53 25.79 0.04
N MET A 194 -7.02 24.99 -0.90
CA MET A 194 -7.19 25.24 -2.34
C MET A 194 -8.65 25.06 -2.79
N ILE A 195 -9.36 24.04 -2.28
CA ILE A 195 -10.79 23.85 -2.58
C ILE A 195 -11.65 24.96 -1.95
N GLY A 196 -11.35 25.35 -0.71
CA GLY A 196 -12.11 26.36 0.04
C GLY A 196 -12.01 27.80 -0.47
N LYS A 197 -11.03 28.11 -1.33
CA LYS A 197 -10.87 29.44 -1.97
C LYS A 197 -11.69 29.63 -3.25
N GLY A 198 -12.67 28.75 -3.52
CA GLY A 198 -13.59 28.90 -4.65
C GLY A 198 -13.11 28.25 -5.96
N THR A 199 -12.03 27.45 -5.92
CA THR A 199 -11.64 26.58 -7.04
C THR A 199 -12.36 25.23 -6.94
N SER A 200 -13.68 25.27 -6.99
CA SER A 200 -14.54 24.09 -7.21
C SER A 200 -14.95 23.96 -8.68
N SER A 201 -14.05 24.31 -9.60
CA SER A 201 -14.30 24.21 -11.04
C SER A 201 -13.18 23.48 -11.78
N ILE A 202 -12.57 22.46 -11.14
CA ILE A 202 -11.99 21.35 -11.91
C ILE A 202 -13.18 20.53 -12.40
N ILE A 203 -13.89 21.08 -13.38
CA ILE A 203 -14.85 20.29 -14.14
C ILE A 203 -13.99 19.59 -15.19
N PHE A 204 -13.61 18.36 -14.88
CA PHE A 204 -13.09 17.43 -15.88
C PHE A 204 -14.04 17.43 -17.08
N PRO A 205 -13.57 17.14 -18.30
CA PRO A 205 -14.49 16.81 -19.38
C PRO A 205 -15.48 15.80 -18.78
N ASP A 206 -16.79 16.07 -18.87
CA ASP A 206 -17.72 14.94 -18.83
C ASP A 206 -17.15 14.06 -19.92
N GLY A 207 -16.55 12.93 -19.54
CA GLY A 207 -16.19 11.95 -20.51
C GLY A 207 -17.51 11.68 -21.21
N GLY A 208 -17.67 12.25 -22.41
CA GLY A 208 -18.78 12.02 -23.33
C GLY A 208 -18.65 10.59 -23.82
N MET A 209 -18.79 9.69 -22.87
CA MET A 209 -18.41 8.32 -22.92
C MET A 209 -19.30 7.70 -21.87
N ASP A 210 -20.43 7.22 -22.35
CA ASP A 210 -21.07 5.92 -22.10
C ASP A 210 -20.13 4.81 -21.55
N VAL A 211 -19.33 5.14 -20.54
CA VAL A 211 -18.32 4.32 -19.87
C VAL A 211 -18.78 4.07 -18.45
N SER A 212 -19.60 4.96 -17.85
CA SER A 212 -20.38 4.62 -16.67
C SER A 212 -21.25 3.39 -16.96
N GLN A 213 -21.96 3.36 -18.10
CA GLN A 213 -22.78 2.22 -18.51
C GLN A 213 -21.96 0.97 -18.86
N LYS A 214 -20.73 1.13 -19.38
CA LYS A 214 -19.87 -0.02 -19.72
C LYS A 214 -19.20 -0.69 -18.50
N TYR A 215 -18.98 0.05 -17.41
CA TYR A 215 -18.48 -0.51 -16.14
C TYR A 215 -19.59 -1.09 -15.25
N ILE A 216 -20.86 -0.80 -15.54
CA ILE A 216 -22.03 -1.24 -14.75
C ILE A 216 -22.40 -2.71 -15.00
N HIS A 217 -21.89 -3.38 -16.06
CA HIS A 217 -22.40 -4.72 -16.42
C HIS A 217 -21.37 -5.81 -16.73
N SER A 218 -20.09 -5.66 -16.38
CA SER A 218 -19.20 -6.83 -16.44
C SER A 218 -19.44 -7.72 -15.21
N GLU A 219 -20.55 -8.45 -15.20
CA GLU A 219 -20.60 -9.71 -14.47
C GLU A 219 -19.33 -10.50 -14.85
N PRO A 220 -18.59 -11.09 -13.89
CA PRO A 220 -17.45 -11.92 -14.23
C PRO A 220 -17.84 -12.92 -15.31
N PRO A 221 -17.01 -13.15 -16.34
CA PRO A 221 -17.30 -14.15 -17.35
C PRO A 221 -17.67 -15.46 -16.67
N LYS A 222 -18.85 -16.02 -16.99
CA LYS A 222 -19.40 -17.27 -16.40
C LYS A 222 -18.40 -18.45 -16.43
N VAL A 223 -17.38 -18.36 -17.28
CA VAL A 223 -16.27 -19.30 -17.48
C VAL A 223 -15.40 -19.49 -16.22
N ILE A 224 -15.28 -18.49 -15.34
CA ILE A 224 -14.32 -18.54 -14.22
C ILE A 224 -14.93 -19.15 -12.95
N ARG A 225 -16.26 -19.04 -12.77
CA ARG A 225 -17.00 -19.71 -11.69
C ARG A 225 -16.89 -21.25 -11.74
N LYS A 226 -16.44 -21.79 -12.88
CA LYS A 226 -16.32 -23.23 -13.17
C LYS A 226 -14.92 -23.82 -12.92
N ARG A 227 -13.89 -23.03 -12.55
CA ARG A 227 -12.48 -23.51 -12.56
C ARG A 227 -11.93 -24.10 -11.27
N LEU A 228 -12.59 -23.95 -10.12
CA LEU A 228 -12.22 -24.74 -8.92
C LEU A 228 -12.77 -26.18 -8.98
N GLY A 229 -13.77 -26.46 -9.82
CA GLY A 229 -14.40 -27.79 -9.93
C GLY A 229 -15.08 -28.30 -8.65
N LEU A 230 -15.03 -27.56 -7.54
CA LEU A 230 -15.59 -27.94 -6.25
C LEU A 230 -17.01 -27.39 -6.09
N SER A 231 -17.96 -28.26 -5.72
CA SER A 231 -19.32 -27.84 -5.37
C SER A 231 -19.33 -26.94 -4.14
N VAL A 232 -20.33 -26.06 -4.04
CA VAL A 232 -20.52 -25.17 -2.88
C VAL A 232 -20.57 -25.96 -1.56
N GLN A 233 -21.21 -27.13 -1.56
CA GLN A 233 -21.27 -27.98 -0.37
C GLN A 233 -19.88 -28.50 0.02
N LYS A 234 -19.05 -28.89 -0.96
CA LYS A 234 -17.69 -29.35 -0.69
C LYS A 234 -16.82 -28.22 -0.13
N GLN A 235 -16.93 -27.01 -0.65
CA GLN A 235 -16.21 -25.83 -0.12
C GLN A 235 -16.59 -25.55 1.35
N LYS A 236 -17.89 -25.59 1.68
CA LYS A 236 -18.38 -25.43 3.06
C LYS A 236 -17.89 -26.56 3.98
N ASN A 237 -17.90 -27.80 3.50
CA ASN A 237 -17.42 -28.95 4.27
C ASN A 237 -15.92 -28.84 4.56
N ILE A 238 -15.11 -28.44 3.57
CA ILE A 238 -13.68 -28.19 3.77
C ILE A 238 -13.46 -27.07 4.77
N THR A 239 -14.20 -25.96 4.65
CA THR A 239 -14.10 -24.83 5.60
C THR A 239 -14.35 -25.30 7.05
N ARG A 240 -15.43 -26.06 7.28
CA ARG A 240 -15.74 -26.62 8.61
C ARG A 240 -14.69 -27.61 9.11
N PHE A 241 -14.13 -28.41 8.21
CA PHE A 241 -13.05 -29.33 8.55
C PHE A 241 -11.80 -28.55 9.00
N LEU A 242 -11.38 -27.52 8.27
CA LEU A 242 -10.27 -26.65 8.66
C LEU A 242 -10.53 -25.94 10.00
N GLN A 243 -11.76 -25.45 10.23
CA GLN A 243 -12.17 -24.89 11.52
C GLN A 243 -12.07 -25.92 12.66
N ALA A 244 -12.44 -27.18 12.43
CA ALA A 244 -12.27 -28.24 13.42
C ALA A 244 -10.79 -28.50 13.70
N CYS A 245 -9.92 -28.48 12.67
CA CYS A 245 -8.47 -28.57 12.86
C CYS A 245 -7.92 -27.38 13.66
N LEU A 246 -8.41 -26.16 13.44
CA LEU A 246 -8.04 -24.99 14.25
C LEU A 246 -8.44 -25.16 15.72
N VAL A 247 -9.62 -25.74 16.00
CA VAL A 247 -10.03 -26.07 17.37
C VAL A 247 -9.09 -27.11 17.99
N ILE A 248 -8.63 -28.09 17.21
CA ILE A 248 -7.63 -29.06 17.68
C ILE A 248 -6.31 -28.35 18.00
N LEU A 249 -5.82 -27.47 17.13
CA LEU A 249 -4.60 -26.67 17.39
C LEU A 249 -4.75 -25.77 18.62
N LEU A 250 -5.92 -25.18 18.82
CA LEU A 250 -6.23 -24.39 20.02
C LEU A 250 -6.13 -25.24 21.29
N ILE A 251 -6.74 -26.44 21.28
CA ILE A 251 -6.64 -27.39 22.40
C ILE A 251 -5.18 -27.81 22.62
N LEU A 252 -4.45 -28.10 21.55
CA LEU A 252 -3.03 -28.45 21.64
C LEU A 252 -2.21 -27.31 22.26
N GLY A 253 -2.47 -26.05 21.90
CA GLY A 253 -1.85 -24.88 22.53
C GLY A 253 -2.13 -24.78 24.04
N VAL A 254 -3.36 -25.09 24.47
CA VAL A 254 -3.68 -25.19 25.91
C VAL A 254 -2.89 -26.33 26.57
N LEU A 255 -2.86 -27.50 25.94
CA LEU A 255 -2.21 -28.70 26.49
C LEU A 255 -0.69 -28.57 26.56
N SER A 256 -0.07 -27.96 25.55
CA SER A 256 1.37 -27.66 25.52
C SER A 256 1.76 -26.47 26.41
N ARG A 257 0.77 -25.71 26.91
CA ARG A 257 0.96 -24.43 27.62
C ARG A 257 1.76 -23.42 26.80
N ASP A 258 1.60 -23.49 25.49
CA ASP A 258 2.25 -22.60 24.55
C ASP A 258 1.29 -21.45 24.19
N LEU A 259 1.56 -20.27 24.75
CA LEU A 259 0.74 -19.09 24.54
C LEU A 259 0.77 -18.62 23.07
N HIS A 260 1.88 -18.85 22.36
CA HIS A 260 2.05 -18.44 20.98
C HIS A 260 1.12 -19.25 20.06
N ILE A 261 1.15 -20.58 20.19
CA ILE A 261 0.25 -21.49 19.44
C ILE A 261 -1.22 -21.22 19.80
N LEU A 262 -1.52 -21.03 21.10
CA LEU A 262 -2.86 -20.76 21.59
C LEU A 262 -3.45 -19.49 20.97
N LEU A 263 -2.73 -18.37 21.05
CA LEU A 263 -3.21 -17.07 20.56
C LEU A 263 -3.39 -17.06 19.04
N ARG A 264 -2.46 -17.65 18.28
CA ARG A 264 -2.58 -17.71 16.82
C ARG A 264 -3.73 -18.61 16.36
N ALA A 265 -3.91 -19.78 16.96
CA ALA A 265 -5.06 -20.64 16.65
C ALA A 265 -6.40 -19.99 17.03
N PHE A 266 -6.45 -19.25 18.14
CA PHE A 266 -7.63 -18.50 18.57
C PHE A 266 -7.99 -17.38 17.59
N LEU A 267 -6.99 -16.56 17.22
CA LEU A 267 -7.17 -15.47 16.27
C LEU A 267 -7.59 -15.99 14.89
N ALA A 268 -6.94 -17.04 14.40
CA ALA A 268 -7.31 -17.71 13.16
C ALA A 268 -8.76 -18.15 13.17
N LEU A 269 -9.21 -18.82 14.25
CA LEU A 269 -10.57 -19.29 14.40
C LEU A 269 -11.58 -18.13 14.37
N ILE A 270 -11.32 -17.02 15.07
CA ILE A 270 -12.16 -15.81 15.03
C ILE A 270 -12.28 -15.29 13.60
N ILE A 271 -11.16 -15.18 12.86
CA ILE A 271 -11.15 -14.66 11.50
C ILE A 271 -12.01 -15.54 10.56
N THR A 272 -12.02 -16.87 10.75
CA THR A 272 -12.88 -17.75 9.93
C THR A 272 -14.38 -17.47 10.08
N PHE A 273 -14.81 -16.81 11.17
CA PHE A 273 -16.20 -16.45 11.41
C PHE A 273 -16.58 -15.08 10.84
N VAL A 274 -15.64 -14.29 10.31
CA VAL A 274 -15.92 -13.00 9.67
C VAL A 274 -17.00 -13.11 8.60
N PRO A 275 -17.00 -14.09 7.67
CA PRO A 275 -18.08 -14.25 6.70
C PRO A 275 -19.46 -14.48 7.32
N ALA A 276 -19.54 -15.25 8.42
CA ALA A 276 -20.78 -15.51 9.12
C ALA A 276 -21.28 -14.25 9.84
N PHE A 277 -20.38 -13.51 10.47
CA PHE A 277 -20.67 -12.23 11.11
C PHE A 277 -21.15 -11.19 10.09
N MET A 278 -20.52 -11.10 8.92
CA MET A 278 -20.95 -10.23 7.82
C MET A 278 -22.38 -10.54 7.36
N ARG A 279 -22.70 -11.84 7.22
CA ARG A 279 -24.05 -12.29 6.88
C ARG A 279 -25.07 -11.90 7.96
N GLN A 280 -24.74 -12.08 9.23
CA GLN A 280 -25.68 -11.83 10.33
C GLN A 280 -25.90 -10.34 10.58
N ARG A 281 -24.82 -9.53 10.55
CA ARG A 281 -24.87 -8.11 10.93
C ARG A 281 -25.25 -7.17 9.78
N TYR A 282 -24.88 -7.54 8.56
CA TYR A 282 -25.00 -6.68 7.37
C TYR A 282 -25.79 -7.35 6.23
N ASN A 283 -26.38 -8.52 6.44
CA ASN A 283 -27.05 -9.32 5.39
C ASN A 283 -26.16 -9.63 4.17
N LEU A 284 -24.83 -9.49 4.33
CA LEU A 284 -23.86 -9.63 3.27
C LEU A 284 -23.47 -11.10 3.11
N HIS A 285 -23.98 -11.72 2.05
CA HIS A 285 -23.71 -13.12 1.74
C HIS A 285 -22.41 -13.25 0.92
N LEU A 286 -21.30 -13.50 1.61
CA LEU A 286 -20.01 -13.80 0.96
C LEU A 286 -20.05 -15.16 0.25
N ASP A 287 -19.37 -15.24 -0.91
CA ASP A 287 -19.26 -16.50 -1.66
C ASP A 287 -18.51 -17.55 -0.81
N PRO A 288 -18.99 -18.81 -0.74
CA PRO A 288 -18.29 -19.90 -0.06
C PRO A 288 -16.83 -20.08 -0.44
N SER A 289 -16.45 -19.69 -1.67
CA SER A 289 -15.05 -19.76 -2.12
C SER A 289 -14.17 -18.69 -1.46
N LEU A 290 -14.69 -17.49 -1.20
CA LEU A 290 -13.99 -16.46 -0.44
C LEU A 290 -13.84 -16.85 1.04
N ALA A 291 -14.90 -17.41 1.64
CA ALA A 291 -14.84 -17.93 3.01
C ALA A 291 -13.80 -19.05 3.16
N LEU A 292 -13.75 -19.96 2.17
CA LEU A 292 -12.75 -21.01 2.12
C LEU A 292 -11.32 -20.44 1.97
N TRP A 293 -11.12 -19.45 1.11
CA TRP A 293 -9.81 -18.82 0.91
C TRP A 293 -9.28 -18.14 2.17
N ILE A 294 -10.12 -17.33 2.84
CA ILE A 294 -9.79 -16.72 4.15
C ILE A 294 -9.41 -17.82 5.17
N THR A 295 -10.20 -18.89 5.21
CA THR A 295 -9.98 -20.01 6.14
C THR A 295 -8.69 -20.74 5.85
N ILE A 296 -8.33 -20.96 4.58
CA ILE A 296 -7.06 -21.57 4.19
C ILE A 296 -5.89 -20.69 4.63
N ALA A 297 -5.96 -19.38 4.40
CA ALA A 297 -4.89 -18.46 4.77
C ALA A 297 -4.55 -18.53 6.27
N VAL A 298 -5.55 -18.33 7.13
CA VAL A 298 -5.35 -18.36 8.59
C VAL A 298 -5.06 -19.75 9.13
N PHE A 299 -5.53 -20.81 8.45
CA PHE A 299 -5.20 -22.18 8.82
C PHE A 299 -3.73 -22.51 8.53
N LEU A 300 -3.21 -22.13 7.36
CA LEU A 300 -1.81 -22.39 7.01
C LEU A 300 -0.84 -21.64 7.94
N ASP A 301 -1.18 -20.42 8.34
CA ASP A 301 -0.41 -19.66 9.34
C ASP A 301 -0.43 -20.31 10.73
N ALA A 302 -1.62 -20.70 11.23
CA ALA A 302 -1.73 -21.40 12.52
C ALA A 302 -1.01 -22.76 12.52
N LEU A 303 -1.04 -23.48 11.40
CA LEU A 303 -0.31 -24.73 11.22
C LEU A 303 1.21 -24.51 11.09
N GLY A 304 1.61 -23.40 10.47
CA GLY A 304 2.97 -22.85 10.46
C GLY A 304 3.53 -22.76 11.86
N THR A 305 2.84 -21.99 12.68
CA THR A 305 3.16 -21.73 14.08
C THR A 305 3.31 -23.01 14.90
N PHE A 306 2.42 -23.98 14.69
CA PHE A 306 2.44 -25.22 15.45
C PHE A 306 3.64 -26.12 15.11
N TRP A 307 4.09 -26.15 13.86
CA TRP A 307 5.14 -27.08 13.43
C TRP A 307 5.89 -26.68 12.16
N LEU A 308 5.20 -26.13 11.15
CA LEU A 308 5.79 -26.01 9.81
C LEU A 308 6.82 -24.88 9.66
N TYR A 309 6.76 -23.81 10.48
CA TYR A 309 7.77 -22.75 10.43
C TYR A 309 9.17 -23.27 10.79
N ASP A 310 9.27 -24.17 11.77
CA ASP A 310 10.55 -24.75 12.18
C ASP A 310 11.03 -25.90 11.28
N ASN A 311 10.13 -26.53 10.52
CA ASN A 311 10.40 -27.81 9.86
C ASN A 311 10.38 -27.78 8.33
N LEU A 312 9.80 -26.74 7.72
CA LEU A 312 9.67 -26.64 6.26
C LEU A 312 10.14 -25.28 5.76
N ALA A 313 11.30 -25.28 5.10
CA ALA A 313 11.86 -24.08 4.51
C ALA A 313 10.85 -23.39 3.57
N ARG A 314 10.75 -22.05 3.69
CA ARG A 314 9.82 -21.21 2.91
C ARG A 314 8.34 -21.45 3.19
N TRP A 315 7.98 -22.17 4.25
CA TRP A 315 6.58 -22.23 4.67
C TRP A 315 6.06 -20.84 5.04
N ASP A 316 6.88 -20.07 5.74
CA ASP A 316 6.59 -18.69 6.10
C ASP A 316 6.38 -17.77 4.88
N ASN A 317 7.32 -17.77 3.95
CA ASN A 317 7.14 -17.14 2.64
C ASN A 317 5.80 -17.50 1.93
N LEU A 318 5.37 -18.77 2.01
CA LEU A 318 4.09 -19.20 1.43
C LEU A 318 2.90 -18.62 2.20
N THR A 319 2.91 -18.67 3.53
CA THR A 319 1.83 -18.10 4.36
C THR A 319 1.75 -16.59 4.15
N HIS A 320 2.86 -15.87 4.02
CA HIS A 320 2.89 -14.45 3.66
C HIS A 320 2.23 -14.18 2.31
N ALA A 321 2.56 -14.95 1.26
CA ALA A 321 1.90 -14.79 -0.05
C ALA A 321 0.39 -15.08 -0.01
N VAL A 322 -0.04 -16.10 0.73
CA VAL A 322 -1.47 -16.47 0.83
C VAL A 322 -2.24 -15.46 1.70
N SER A 323 -1.68 -15.05 2.84
CA SER A 323 -2.29 -14.06 3.74
C SER A 323 -2.38 -12.68 3.09
N SER A 324 -1.30 -12.20 2.47
CA SER A 324 -1.30 -10.94 1.73
C SER A 324 -2.30 -10.93 0.57
N SER A 325 -2.48 -12.06 -0.13
CA SER A 325 -3.53 -12.17 -1.16
C SER A 325 -4.94 -12.01 -0.59
N THR A 326 -5.18 -12.52 0.63
CA THR A 326 -6.46 -12.35 1.31
C THR A 326 -6.69 -10.89 1.72
N ILE A 327 -5.66 -10.24 2.29
CA ILE A 327 -5.69 -8.81 2.65
C ILE A 327 -5.86 -7.95 1.39
N ALA A 328 -5.23 -8.33 0.28
CA ALA A 328 -5.30 -7.61 -1.00
C ALA A 328 -6.72 -7.64 -1.55
N ALA A 329 -7.38 -8.80 -1.44
CA ALA A 329 -8.78 -8.95 -1.85
C ALA A 329 -9.70 -8.07 -1.00
N ALA A 330 -9.48 -8.01 0.32
CA ALA A 330 -10.22 -7.12 1.20
C ALA A 330 -9.98 -5.63 0.85
N GLY A 331 -8.72 -5.22 0.66
CA GLY A 331 -8.36 -3.86 0.27
C GLY A 331 -8.98 -3.44 -1.06
N TYR A 332 -8.97 -4.34 -2.07
CA TYR A 332 -9.64 -4.12 -3.35
C TYR A 332 -11.13 -3.85 -3.16
N VAL A 333 -11.80 -4.71 -2.41
CA VAL A 333 -13.25 -4.63 -2.17
C VAL A 333 -13.61 -3.34 -1.44
N ILE A 334 -12.85 -2.95 -0.42
CA ILE A 334 -13.08 -1.73 0.35
C ILE A 334 -12.94 -0.49 -0.53
N VAL A 335 -11.82 -0.35 -1.24
CA VAL A 335 -11.57 0.83 -2.07
C VAL A 335 -12.54 0.92 -3.23
N ARG A 336 -12.87 -0.22 -3.87
CA ARG A 336 -13.86 -0.24 -4.93
C ARG A 336 -15.26 0.09 -4.41
N ALA A 337 -15.63 -0.36 -3.22
CA ALA A 337 -16.91 0.03 -2.61
C ALA A 337 -16.96 1.54 -2.32
N ILE A 338 -15.86 2.13 -1.84
CA ILE A 338 -15.75 3.59 -1.62
C ILE A 338 -15.85 4.35 -2.95
N ASP A 339 -15.16 3.92 -4.00
CA ASP A 339 -15.22 4.52 -5.35
C ASP A 339 -16.61 4.41 -5.99
N ILE A 340 -17.39 3.38 -5.67
CA ILE A 340 -18.79 3.26 -6.11
C ILE A 340 -19.71 4.20 -5.30
N TYR A 341 -19.47 4.31 -3.99
CA TYR A 341 -20.35 5.01 -3.06
C TYR A 341 -20.12 6.52 -2.99
N ASP A 342 -18.86 6.97 -3.00
CA ASP A 342 -18.47 8.37 -2.82
C ASP A 342 -18.16 9.01 -4.19
N PRO A 343 -19.01 9.92 -4.71
CA PRO A 343 -18.79 10.54 -6.02
C PRO A 343 -17.56 11.45 -6.07
N GLU A 344 -17.00 11.86 -4.92
CA GLU A 344 -15.75 12.63 -4.84
C GLU A 344 -14.51 11.74 -5.04
N ILE A 345 -14.66 10.41 -4.96
CA ILE A 345 -13.59 9.44 -5.14
C ILE A 345 -13.81 8.72 -6.47
N HIS A 346 -12.79 8.72 -7.32
CA HIS A 346 -12.78 7.93 -8.55
C HIS A 346 -11.46 7.18 -8.70
N MET A 347 -11.52 5.85 -8.78
CA MET A 347 -10.38 4.95 -8.93
C MET A 347 -10.58 4.05 -10.16
N PRO A 348 -10.03 4.42 -11.34
CA PRO A 348 -10.15 3.56 -12.51
C PRO A 348 -9.43 2.22 -12.28
N PRO A 349 -9.83 1.12 -12.94
CA PRO A 349 -9.26 -0.21 -12.72
C PRO A 349 -7.75 -0.30 -12.93
N GLY A 350 -7.21 0.49 -13.87
CA GLY A 350 -5.76 0.57 -14.09
C GLY A 350 -5.02 1.11 -12.86
N THR A 351 -5.58 2.09 -12.17
CA THR A 351 -5.01 2.60 -10.91
C THR A 351 -5.17 1.57 -9.79
N MET A 352 -6.31 0.85 -9.73
CA MET A 352 -6.48 -0.24 -8.75
C MET A 352 -5.38 -1.30 -8.87
N PHE A 353 -4.94 -1.63 -10.08
CA PHE A 353 -3.83 -2.57 -10.30
C PHE A 353 -2.52 -2.12 -9.65
N VAL A 354 -2.25 -0.81 -9.61
CA VAL A 354 -1.06 -0.22 -8.97
C VAL A 354 -1.28 -0.03 -7.46
N PHE A 355 -2.48 0.38 -7.06
CA PHE A 355 -2.83 0.64 -5.68
C PHE A 355 -2.72 -0.62 -4.81
N ILE A 356 -3.14 -1.79 -5.30
CA ILE A 356 -3.14 -3.03 -4.50
C ILE A 356 -1.74 -3.44 -4.04
N PRO A 357 -0.72 -3.52 -4.90
CA PRO A 357 0.67 -3.72 -4.47
C PRO A 357 1.15 -2.68 -3.45
N LEU A 358 0.83 -1.38 -3.65
CA LEU A 358 1.22 -0.33 -2.69
C LEU A 358 0.55 -0.54 -1.32
N PHE A 359 -0.75 -0.83 -1.33
CA PHE A 359 -1.51 -1.11 -0.11
C PHE A 359 -0.94 -2.31 0.65
N ILE A 360 -0.57 -3.38 -0.06
CA ILE A 360 0.01 -4.57 0.57
C ILE A 360 1.42 -4.35 1.06
N LEU A 361 2.29 -3.68 0.31
CA LEU A 361 3.62 -3.33 0.79
C LEU A 361 3.54 -2.44 2.04
N SER A 362 2.64 -1.46 2.04
CA SER A 362 2.36 -0.64 3.22
C SER A 362 1.86 -1.46 4.39
N THR A 363 0.96 -2.43 4.16
CA THR A 363 0.44 -3.28 5.22
C THR A 363 1.52 -4.22 5.75
N GLY A 364 2.38 -4.74 4.88
CA GLY A 364 3.55 -5.53 5.24
C GLY A 364 4.49 -4.72 6.15
N VAL A 365 4.84 -3.50 5.76
CA VAL A 365 5.66 -2.61 6.61
C VAL A 365 5.01 -2.37 7.99
N ILE A 366 3.69 -2.17 8.04
CA ILE A 366 2.98 -2.04 9.31
C ILE A 366 3.06 -3.33 10.13
N TRP A 367 2.94 -4.49 9.48
CA TRP A 367 3.06 -5.79 10.12
C TRP A 367 4.44 -5.96 10.79
N GLU A 368 5.52 -5.70 10.06
CA GLU A 368 6.89 -5.75 10.61
C GLU A 368 7.09 -4.83 11.83
N ILE A 369 6.53 -3.62 11.77
CA ILE A 369 6.57 -2.69 12.91
C ILE A 369 5.80 -3.26 14.10
N LEU A 370 4.66 -3.92 13.87
CA LEU A 370 3.87 -4.52 14.93
C LEU A 370 4.64 -5.67 15.59
N GLU A 371 5.26 -6.55 14.82
CA GLU A 371 6.09 -7.65 15.34
C GLU A 371 7.24 -7.10 16.17
N PHE A 372 7.97 -6.12 15.64
CA PHE A 372 9.05 -5.44 16.35
C PHE A 372 8.58 -4.81 17.68
N ILE A 373 7.47 -4.07 17.67
CA ILE A 373 6.93 -3.45 18.89
C ILE A 373 6.51 -4.52 19.91
N THR A 374 5.90 -5.62 19.45
CA THR A 374 5.50 -6.70 20.37
C THR A 374 6.69 -7.44 20.97
N ASP A 375 7.77 -7.61 20.21
CA ASP A 375 9.03 -8.19 20.72
C ASP A 375 9.66 -7.28 21.78
N GLU A 376 9.76 -5.98 21.52
CA GLU A 376 10.28 -5.01 22.48
C GLU A 376 9.43 -4.94 23.76
N LEU A 377 8.10 -4.96 23.62
CA LEU A 377 7.19 -4.99 24.77
C LEU A 377 7.30 -6.30 25.56
N ALA A 378 7.47 -7.44 24.88
CA ALA A 378 7.63 -8.73 25.53
C ALA A 378 8.92 -8.79 26.35
N LEU A 379 10.02 -8.24 25.82
CA LEU A 379 11.29 -8.08 26.54
C LEU A 379 11.14 -7.18 27.77
N MET A 380 10.43 -6.06 27.66
CA MET A 380 10.18 -5.16 28.80
C MET A 380 9.33 -5.80 29.90
N LEU A 381 8.43 -6.71 29.53
CA LEU A 381 7.51 -7.40 30.44
C LEU A 381 8.01 -8.76 30.91
N GLU A 382 9.21 -9.18 30.46
CA GLU A 382 9.80 -10.50 30.72
C GLU A 382 8.86 -11.67 30.36
N ILE A 383 8.05 -11.49 29.30
CA ILE A 383 7.17 -12.53 28.75
C ILE A 383 7.71 -13.02 27.40
N GLY A 384 7.28 -14.22 26.97
CA GLY A 384 7.56 -14.68 25.62
C GLY A 384 6.81 -13.83 24.58
N ALA A 385 7.50 -13.38 23.54
CA ALA A 385 6.86 -12.66 22.45
C ALA A 385 5.90 -13.58 21.68
N PHE A 386 4.74 -13.04 21.29
CA PHE A 386 3.71 -13.80 20.58
C PHE A 386 3.69 -13.52 19.06
N LEU A 387 4.48 -12.55 18.57
CA LEU A 387 4.71 -12.26 17.16
C LEU A 387 6.22 -12.02 16.98
N ALA A 388 7.00 -13.11 16.98
CA ALA A 388 8.44 -13.04 16.92
C ALA A 388 8.91 -12.56 15.54
N GLN A 389 9.85 -11.62 15.52
CA GLN A 389 10.51 -11.14 14.31
C GLN A 389 11.83 -11.89 14.07
N HIS A 390 12.06 -12.41 12.85
CA HIS A 390 13.23 -13.26 12.56
C HIS A 390 14.36 -12.56 11.78
N GLY A 391 14.47 -11.25 11.90
CA GLY A 391 15.59 -10.44 11.40
C GLY A 391 15.48 -10.04 9.93
N ILE A 392 16.51 -9.37 9.39
CA ILE A 392 16.35 -8.62 8.12
C ILE A 392 16.11 -9.50 6.89
N HIS A 393 16.61 -10.74 6.87
CA HIS A 393 16.38 -11.64 5.74
C HIS A 393 14.92 -12.12 5.67
N ASP A 394 14.29 -12.24 6.83
CA ASP A 394 12.90 -12.63 7.00
C ASP A 394 11.97 -11.49 6.56
N THR A 395 12.08 -10.32 7.21
CA THR A 395 11.38 -9.08 6.86
C THR A 395 11.44 -8.77 5.35
N MET A 396 12.61 -8.91 4.72
CA MET A 396 12.74 -8.64 3.28
C MET A 396 12.18 -9.76 2.40
N GLY A 397 12.24 -11.01 2.86
CA GLY A 397 11.53 -12.14 2.27
C GLY A 397 10.01 -11.91 2.29
N ASP A 398 9.47 -11.47 3.42
CA ASP A 398 8.05 -11.22 3.60
C ASP A 398 7.57 -10.11 2.68
N MET A 399 8.33 -9.02 2.53
CA MET A 399 8.00 -7.98 1.57
C MET A 399 7.88 -8.52 0.13
N LEU A 400 8.77 -9.43 -0.27
CA LEU A 400 8.73 -10.07 -1.59
C LEU A 400 7.50 -10.96 -1.76
N PHE A 401 7.22 -11.84 -0.80
CA PHE A 401 6.09 -12.77 -0.91
C PHE A 401 4.74 -12.05 -0.76
N ASN A 402 4.69 -10.99 0.05
CA ASN A 402 3.58 -10.05 0.11
C ASN A 402 3.33 -9.39 -1.25
N LEU A 403 4.38 -8.91 -1.93
CA LEU A 403 4.28 -8.33 -3.26
C LEU A 403 3.77 -9.36 -4.30
N ILE A 404 4.25 -10.61 -4.25
CA ILE A 404 3.77 -11.69 -5.13
C ILE A 404 2.27 -11.92 -4.91
N GLY A 405 1.84 -12.08 -3.65
CA GLY A 405 0.42 -12.24 -3.31
C GLY A 405 -0.44 -11.06 -3.77
N ALA A 406 0.07 -9.83 -3.64
CA ALA A 406 -0.60 -8.63 -4.11
C ALA A 406 -0.74 -8.58 -5.64
N ILE A 407 0.31 -8.91 -6.39
CA ILE A 407 0.29 -8.92 -7.86
C ILE A 407 -0.73 -9.93 -8.37
N VAL A 408 -0.75 -11.13 -7.79
CA VAL A 408 -1.71 -12.19 -8.11
C VAL A 408 -3.15 -11.67 -7.97
N VAL A 409 -3.43 -10.95 -6.88
CA VAL A 409 -4.76 -10.37 -6.66
C VAL A 409 -5.01 -9.14 -7.52
N ALA A 410 -4.02 -8.31 -7.81
CA ALA A 410 -4.18 -7.17 -8.70
C ALA A 410 -4.63 -7.61 -10.10
N PHE A 411 -4.12 -8.75 -10.60
CA PHE A 411 -4.57 -9.35 -11.86
C PHE A 411 -5.96 -9.98 -11.78
N TRP A 412 -6.33 -10.63 -10.67
CA TRP A 412 -7.63 -11.33 -10.55
C TRP A 412 -8.77 -10.50 -9.94
N GLY A 413 -8.47 -9.45 -9.20
CA GLY A 413 -9.42 -8.65 -8.42
C GLY A 413 -10.44 -7.91 -9.28
N THR A 414 -9.98 -7.38 -10.42
CA THR A 414 -10.85 -6.77 -11.44
C THR A 414 -11.93 -7.72 -11.95
N VAL A 415 -11.65 -9.02 -11.95
CA VAL A 415 -12.58 -10.03 -12.47
C VAL A 415 -13.46 -10.62 -11.36
N TYR A 416 -12.90 -10.95 -10.20
CA TYR A 416 -13.60 -11.75 -9.18
C TYR A 416 -14.32 -10.91 -8.11
N LEU A 417 -13.77 -9.75 -7.73
CA LEU A 417 -14.19 -9.01 -6.54
C LEU A 417 -15.14 -7.84 -6.84
N ASN A 418 -15.36 -7.53 -8.12
CA ASN A 418 -16.21 -6.40 -8.52
C ASN A 418 -17.66 -6.56 -8.01
N SER A 419 -18.23 -7.77 -8.11
CA SER A 419 -19.60 -8.05 -7.63
C SER A 419 -19.79 -7.88 -6.13
N LEU A 420 -18.77 -8.21 -5.33
CA LEU A 420 -18.80 -8.02 -3.88
C LEU A 420 -18.68 -6.54 -3.52
N SER A 421 -17.90 -5.79 -4.28
CA SER A 421 -17.70 -4.35 -4.07
C SER A 421 -19.02 -3.58 -4.23
N TYR A 422 -19.83 -3.90 -5.25
CA TYR A 422 -21.17 -3.31 -5.44
C TYR A 422 -22.12 -3.61 -4.28
N LYS A 423 -22.15 -4.86 -3.78
CA LYS A 423 -23.01 -5.22 -2.64
C LYS A 423 -22.64 -4.45 -1.37
N ILE A 424 -21.36 -4.21 -1.14
CA ILE A 424 -20.91 -3.43 0.01
C ILE A 424 -21.26 -1.95 -0.15
N ALA A 425 -21.15 -1.41 -1.37
CA ALA A 425 -21.56 -0.04 -1.67
C ALA A 425 -23.07 0.19 -1.40
N GLU A 426 -23.92 -0.76 -1.81
CA GLU A 426 -25.38 -0.73 -1.56
C GLU A 426 -25.70 -0.70 -0.06
N ILE A 427 -25.00 -1.50 0.77
CA ILE A 427 -25.15 -1.49 2.23
C ILE A 427 -24.76 -0.13 2.85
N PHE A 428 -23.73 0.53 2.30
CA PHE A 428 -23.36 1.87 2.77
C PHE A 428 -24.44 2.91 2.45
N GLU A 429 -25.05 2.83 1.27
CA GLU A 429 -26.16 3.70 0.84
C GLU A 429 -27.38 3.56 1.75
N GLU A 430 -27.87 2.34 1.96
CA GLU A 430 -29.03 2.06 2.83
C GLU A 430 -28.84 2.61 4.27
N ARG A 431 -27.63 2.53 4.81
CA ARG A 431 -27.33 2.98 6.18
C ARG A 431 -27.11 4.47 6.33
N PHE A 432 -26.52 5.12 5.33
CA PHE A 432 -26.30 6.56 5.41
C PHE A 432 -27.58 7.34 5.19
N ASP A 433 -28.49 6.84 4.34
CA ASP A 433 -29.78 7.49 4.11
C ASP A 433 -30.76 7.26 5.27
N SER A 434 -30.70 6.09 5.93
CA SER A 434 -31.49 5.85 7.15
C SER A 434 -31.02 6.64 8.38
N ASN A 435 -29.78 7.16 8.39
CA ASN A 435 -29.30 8.07 9.44
C ASN A 435 -29.57 9.56 9.14
N LYS A 436 -30.09 9.89 7.95
CA LYS A 436 -30.50 11.26 7.56
C LYS A 436 -32.00 11.50 7.73
N GLN A 437 -32.79 10.44 7.97
CA GLN A 437 -34.20 10.51 8.40
C GLN A 437 -34.28 10.47 9.92
#